data_AF-A6T8E7-F1
#
_entry.id   AF-A6T8E7-F1
#
_cell.length_a   1.000
_cell.length_b   1.000
_cell.length_c   1.000
_cell.angle_alpha   90.00
_cell.angle_beta   90.00
_cell.angle_gamma   90.00
#
_symmetry.space_group_name_H-M   'P 1'
#
loop_
_entity.id
_entity.type
_entity.pdbx_description
1 polymer ?
#
loop_
_entity_poly.entity_id
_entity_poly.type
_entity_poly.pdbx_seq_one_letter_code
_entity_poly.pdbx_strand_id
1 'polypeptide(L)'
;MPRYNFVDKTAEHSENRLWIMAEMERELIVERTRAGLAAAREQGRVGGRRRVMTEDVVEQCRRMLENGATRQQVADVIGVDVKTIYKYLPAT
;
A
#
# COMPACT_ATOMS: atom_id res chain seq x y z
N MET A 1 -10.99 -44.02 -38.35
CA MET A 1 -10.11 -42.83 -38.23
C MET A 1 -10.93 -41.69 -37.65
N PRO A 2 -10.53 -41.06 -36.53
CA PRO A 2 -11.31 -39.98 -35.96
C PRO A 2 -11.14 -38.72 -36.82
N ARG A 3 -12.27 -38.13 -37.25
CA ARG A 3 -12.30 -36.83 -37.94
C ARG A 3 -11.96 -35.74 -36.93
N TYR A 4 -10.82 -35.08 -37.10
CA TYR A 4 -10.50 -33.85 -36.38
C TYR A 4 -11.47 -32.77 -36.84
N ASN A 5 -12.35 -32.30 -35.95
CA ASN A 5 -13.44 -31.40 -36.31
C ASN A 5 -12.91 -29.98 -36.56
N PHE A 6 -13.18 -29.46 -37.76
CA PHE A 6 -12.88 -28.09 -38.19
C PHE A 6 -13.55 -26.99 -37.31
N VAL A 7 -14.52 -27.37 -36.47
CA VAL A 7 -15.31 -26.49 -35.60
C VAL A 7 -14.53 -26.04 -34.35
N ASP A 8 -13.51 -26.78 -33.91
CA ASP A 8 -12.78 -26.45 -32.69
C ASP A 8 -11.88 -25.19 -32.86
N LYS A 9 -11.40 -24.91 -34.07
CA LYS A 9 -10.50 -23.77 -34.31
C LYS A 9 -11.18 -22.41 -34.18
N THR A 10 -12.46 -22.26 -34.57
CA THR A 10 -13.15 -20.95 -34.52
C THR A 10 -13.52 -20.56 -33.09
N ALA A 11 -13.82 -21.54 -32.23
CA ALA A 11 -14.06 -21.33 -30.80
C ALA A 11 -12.77 -20.86 -30.10
N GLU A 12 -11.63 -21.54 -30.31
CA GLU A 12 -10.35 -21.13 -29.72
C GLU A 12 -9.90 -19.72 -30.16
N HIS A 13 -10.13 -19.34 -31.42
CA HIS A 13 -9.83 -17.98 -31.89
C HIS A 13 -10.75 -16.93 -31.24
N SER A 14 -12.00 -17.28 -30.91
CA SER A 14 -12.93 -16.36 -30.25
C SER A 14 -12.64 -16.19 -28.76
N GLU A 15 -12.28 -17.27 -28.08
CA GLU A 15 -11.86 -17.26 -26.68
C GLU A 15 -10.55 -16.49 -26.50
N ASN A 16 -9.60 -16.67 -27.42
CA ASN A 16 -8.34 -15.93 -27.41
C ASN A 16 -8.57 -14.41 -27.65
N ARG A 17 -9.55 -14.03 -28.48
CA ARG A 17 -9.93 -12.61 -28.65
C ARG A 17 -10.48 -11.98 -27.38
N LEU A 18 -11.34 -12.70 -26.66
CA LEU A 18 -11.90 -12.22 -25.39
C LEU A 18 -10.82 -12.08 -24.33
N TRP A 19 -9.88 -13.02 -24.26
CA TRP A 19 -8.73 -12.95 -23.38
C TRP A 19 -7.82 -11.75 -23.70
N ILE A 20 -7.51 -11.52 -24.98
CA ILE A 20 -6.71 -10.37 -25.44
C ILE A 20 -7.40 -9.04 -25.08
N MET A 21 -8.72 -8.93 -25.29
CA MET A 21 -9.48 -7.73 -24.93
C MET A 21 -9.46 -7.48 -23.42
N ALA A 22 -9.64 -8.54 -22.61
CA ALA A 22 -9.59 -8.43 -21.15
C ALA A 22 -8.20 -7.96 -20.66
N GLU A 23 -7.12 -8.48 -21.24
CA GLU A 23 -5.76 -8.06 -20.86
C GLU A 23 -5.46 -6.63 -21.29
N MET A 24 -5.92 -6.21 -22.48
CA MET A 24 -5.81 -4.81 -22.93
C MET A 24 -6.56 -3.85 -22.00
N GLU A 25 -7.80 -4.17 -21.59
CA GLU A 25 -8.57 -3.35 -20.67
C GLU A 25 -7.90 -3.24 -19.30
N ARG A 26 -7.35 -4.36 -18.80
CA ARG A 26 -6.59 -4.40 -17.56
C ARG A 26 -5.37 -3.47 -17.62
N GLU A 27 -4.58 -3.54 -18.69
CA GLU A 27 -3.40 -2.69 -18.87
C GLU A 27 -3.79 -1.20 -18.97
N LEU A 28 -4.88 -0.85 -19.66
CA LEU A 28 -5.40 0.52 -19.71
C LEU A 28 -5.81 1.05 -18.32
N ILE A 29 -6.45 0.22 -17.49
CA ILE A 29 -6.81 0.59 -16.11
C ILE A 29 -5.55 0.83 -15.27
N VAL A 30 -4.54 -0.04 -15.39
CA VAL A 30 -3.26 0.10 -14.68
C VAL A 30 -2.57 1.40 -15.08
N GLU A 31 -2.48 1.69 -16.38
CA GLU A 31 -1.82 2.89 -16.88
C GLU A 31 -2.53 4.17 -16.41
N ARG A 32 -3.86 4.20 -16.49
CA ARG A 32 -4.65 5.33 -15.95
C ARG A 32 -4.44 5.51 -14.46
N THR A 33 -4.39 4.42 -13.69
CA THR A 33 -4.15 4.48 -12.25
C THR A 33 -2.76 5.03 -11.93
N ARG A 34 -1.74 4.59 -12.67
CA ARG A 34 -0.37 5.10 -12.52
C ARG A 34 -0.27 6.58 -12.85
N ALA A 35 -0.90 7.01 -13.95
CA ALA A 35 -0.94 8.42 -14.35
C ALA A 35 -1.62 9.28 -13.27
N GLY A 36 -2.75 8.83 -12.72
CA GLY A 36 -3.42 9.54 -11.62
C GLY A 36 -2.58 9.61 -10.34
N LEU A 37 -1.89 8.53 -9.97
CA LEU A 37 -0.98 8.52 -8.82
C LEU A 37 0.25 9.42 -9.04
N ALA A 38 0.75 9.53 -10.27
CA ALA A 38 1.84 10.43 -10.62
C ALA A 38 1.40 11.90 -10.48
N ALA A 39 0.27 12.27 -11.08
CA ALA A 39 -0.29 13.61 -10.96
C ALA A 39 -0.57 14.00 -9.49
N ALA A 40 -1.08 13.07 -8.68
CA ALA A 40 -1.29 13.31 -7.26
C ALA A 40 0.04 13.54 -6.51
N ARG A 41 1.10 12.80 -6.85
CA ARG A 41 2.44 12.99 -6.27
C ARG A 41 3.04 14.34 -6.65
N GLU A 42 2.86 14.80 -7.90
CA GLU A 42 3.30 16.13 -8.36
C GLU A 42 2.63 17.25 -7.58
N GLN A 43 1.37 17.06 -7.19
CA GLN A 43 0.63 17.97 -6.31
C GLN A 43 1.06 17.88 -4.83
N GLY A 44 2.10 17.09 -4.50
CA GLY A 44 2.63 16.94 -3.15
C GLY A 44 1.88 15.93 -2.28
N ARG A 45 0.92 15.17 -2.82
CA ARG A 45 0.21 14.14 -2.05
C ARG A 45 1.12 12.93 -1.84
N VAL A 46 1.50 12.70 -0.60
CA VAL A 46 2.18 11.46 -0.18
C VAL A 46 1.12 10.41 0.16
N GLY A 47 0.96 9.41 -0.72
CA GLY A 47 0.07 8.27 -0.50
C GLY A 47 0.57 7.29 0.57
N GLY A 48 -0.24 6.26 0.87
CA GLY A 48 0.10 5.21 1.84
C GLY A 48 -0.55 5.37 3.20
N ARG A 49 -0.13 4.53 4.18
CA ARG A 49 -0.67 4.57 5.54
C ARG A 49 -0.18 5.83 6.26
N ARG A 50 -1.09 6.60 6.85
CA ARG A 50 -0.74 7.80 7.63
C ARG A 50 0.20 7.43 8.78
N ARG A 51 1.28 8.20 8.94
CA ARG A 51 2.24 8.04 10.04
C ARG A 51 1.56 8.44 11.35
N VAL A 52 1.61 7.53 12.34
CA VAL A 52 1.08 7.78 13.69
C VAL A 52 2.04 8.65 14.51
N MET A 53 3.35 8.38 14.41
CA MET A 53 4.40 9.16 15.06
C MET A 53 4.69 10.45 14.27
N THR A 54 3.86 11.47 14.47
CA THR A 54 4.14 12.85 14.05
C THR A 54 5.11 13.52 15.02
N GLU A 55 5.67 14.67 14.64
CA GLU A 55 6.60 15.43 15.50
C GLU A 55 5.96 15.81 16.84
N ASP A 56 4.71 16.27 16.83
CA ASP A 56 3.95 16.57 18.06
C ASP A 56 3.80 15.35 18.96
N VAL A 57 3.56 14.17 18.38
CA VAL A 57 3.43 12.92 19.14
C VAL A 57 4.78 12.52 19.74
N VAL A 58 5.87 12.70 19.00
CA VAL A 58 7.23 12.43 19.51
C VAL A 58 7.58 13.38 20.66
N GLU A 59 7.24 14.65 20.55
CA GLU A 59 7.44 15.64 21.60
C GLU A 59 6.60 15.32 22.85
N GLN A 60 5.33 14.91 22.67
CA GLN A 60 4.50 14.40 23.77
C GLN A 60 5.12 13.17 24.44
N CYS A 61 5.62 12.20 23.64
CA CYS A 61 6.30 11.02 24.17
C CYS A 61 7.54 11.41 24.98
N ARG A 62 8.32 12.38 24.49
CA ARG A 62 9.52 12.87 25.16
C ARG A 62 9.19 13.45 26.53
N ARG A 63 8.19 14.33 26.60
CA ARG A 63 7.71 14.92 27.86
C ARG A 63 7.23 13.86 28.85
N MET A 64 6.53 12.83 28.37
CA MET A 64 6.10 11.72 29.24
C MET A 64 7.29 10.96 29.84
N LEU A 65 8.34 10.71 29.05
CA LEU A 65 9.56 10.07 29.55
C LEU A 65 10.33 10.97 30.52
N GLU A 66 10.41 12.27 30.27
CA GLU A 66 11.04 13.25 31.17
C GLU A 66 10.29 13.35 32.52
N ASN A 67 8.96 13.20 32.50
CA ASN A 67 8.12 13.12 33.70
C ASN A 67 8.21 11.75 34.42
N GLY A 68 9.08 10.84 33.98
CA GLY A 68 9.34 9.56 34.63
C GLY A 68 8.41 8.41 34.21
N ALA A 69 7.59 8.58 33.16
CA ALA A 69 6.79 7.48 32.63
C ALA A 69 7.68 6.38 32.02
N THR A 70 7.27 5.13 32.16
CA THR A 70 7.96 4.02 31.50
C THR A 70 7.65 4.00 29.99
N ARG A 71 8.59 3.51 29.18
CA ARG A 71 8.41 3.39 27.72
C ARG A 71 7.21 2.52 27.34
N GLN A 72 6.85 1.55 28.18
CA GLN A 72 5.67 0.70 27.98
C GLN A 72 4.37 1.49 28.20
N GLN A 73 4.30 2.29 29.26
CA GLN A 73 3.15 3.18 29.51
C GLN A 73 2.98 4.21 28.37
N VAL A 74 4.09 4.77 27.86
CA VAL A 74 4.02 5.70 26.71
C VAL A 74 3.51 4.99 25.46
N ALA A 75 3.96 3.76 25.21
CA ALA A 75 3.52 2.95 24.08
C ALA A 75 2.00 2.66 24.15
N ASP A 76 1.50 2.29 25.33
CA ASP A 76 0.09 1.99 25.56
C ASP A 76 -0.80 3.22 25.36
N VAL A 77 -0.37 4.39 25.85
CA VAL A 77 -1.12 5.65 25.71
C VAL A 77 -1.22 6.12 24.26
N ILE A 78 -0.13 5.96 23.48
CA ILE A 78 -0.09 6.36 22.07
C ILE A 78 -0.69 5.27 21.15
N GLY A 79 -0.86 4.04 21.65
CA GLY A 79 -1.38 2.91 20.88
C GLY A 79 -0.38 2.37 19.85
N VAL A 80 0.92 2.40 20.18
CA VAL A 80 1.98 1.84 19.33
C VAL A 80 2.75 0.75 20.07
N ASP A 81 3.47 -0.09 19.31
CA ASP A 81 4.37 -1.06 19.92
C ASP A 81 5.59 -0.38 20.57
N VAL A 82 6.10 -0.95 21.66
CA VAL A 82 7.26 -0.44 22.41
C VAL A 82 8.50 -0.31 21.51
N LYS A 83 8.68 -1.19 20.51
CA LYS A 83 9.77 -1.07 19.51
C LYS A 83 9.68 0.24 18.73
N THR A 84 8.46 0.74 18.48
CA THR A 84 8.24 2.04 17.85
C THR A 84 8.76 3.16 18.74
N ILE A 85 8.54 3.10 20.05
CA ILE A 85 9.09 4.09 20.98
C ILE A 85 10.62 4.07 20.94
N TYR A 86 11.26 2.90 21.03
CA TYR A 86 12.72 2.80 20.95
C TYR A 86 13.31 3.30 19.63
N LYS A 87 12.60 3.11 18.51
CA LYS A 87 13.04 3.59 17.20
C LYS A 87 13.12 5.11 17.13
N TYR A 88 12.23 5.82 17.82
CA TYR A 88 12.15 7.29 17.78
C TYR A 88 12.88 7.94 18.96
N LEU A 89 12.90 7.28 20.11
CA LEU A 89 13.48 7.75 21.37
C LEU A 89 14.43 6.68 21.92
N PRO A 90 15.64 6.54 21.34
CA PRO A 90 16.60 5.54 21.78
C PRO A 90 17.01 5.79 23.24
N ALA A 91 17.24 4.70 23.98
CA ALA A 91 17.87 4.82 25.29
C ALA A 91 19.35 5.13 25.06
N THR A 92 19.79 6.31 25.50
CA THR A 92 21.21 6.65 25.62
C THR A 92 21.81 5.91 26.81
#